data_AF-A0A1I4KQP9-F1
#
_entry.id   AF-A0A1I4KQP9-F1
#
_cell.length_a   1.000
_cell.length_b   1.000
_cell.length_c   1.000
_cell.angle_alpha   90.00
_cell.angle_beta   90.00
_cell.angle_gamma   90.00
#
_symmetry.space_group_name_H-M   'P 1'
#
loop_
_entity.id
_entity.type
_entity.pdbx_description
1 polymer ?
#
loop_
_entity_poly.entity_id
_entity_poly.type
_entity_poly.pdbx_seq_one_letter_code
_entity_poly.pdbx_strand_id
1 'polypeptide(L)' 'MFSKIKWNLKQLLPFKYHTVHRTMSGQKKVTIWRMWMGRVFNSEQYTVK' A
#
# COMPACT_ATOMS: atom_id res chain seq x y z
N MET A 1 -19.45 -2.66 23.21
CA MET A 1 -19.26 -3.93 22.47
C MET A 1 -19.04 -3.70 20.97
N PHE A 2 -19.90 -2.93 20.29
CA PHE A 2 -19.77 -2.64 18.84
C PHE A 2 -18.47 -1.93 18.41
N SER A 3 -17.84 -1.14 19.29
CA SER A 3 -16.56 -0.48 19.00
C SER A 3 -15.42 -1.46 18.74
N LYS A 4 -15.36 -2.58 19.49
CA LYS A 4 -14.34 -3.62 19.33
C LYS A 4 -14.51 -4.38 18.02
N ILE A 5 -15.75 -4.67 17.62
CA ILE A 5 -16.07 -5.34 16.35
C ILE A 5 -15.64 -4.46 15.17
N LYS A 6 -16.02 -3.17 15.18
CA LYS A 6 -15.58 -2.20 14.16
C LYS A 6 -14.06 -2.09 14.10
N TRP A 7 -13.38 -2.13 15.24
CA TRP A 7 -11.91 -2.11 15.31
C TRP A 7 -11.28 -3.35 14.67
N ASN A 8 -11.77 -4.55 15.01
CA ASN A 8 -11.27 -5.80 14.45
C ASN A 8 -11.54 -5.92 12.94
N LEU A 9 -12.69 -5.43 12.46
CA LEU A 9 -12.98 -5.36 11.03
C LEU A 9 -12.02 -4.42 10.29
N LYS A 10 -11.60 -3.31 10.89
CA LYS A 10 -10.59 -2.41 10.29
C LYS A 10 -9.22 -3.10 10.16
N GLN A 11 -8.86 -4.00 11.07
CA GLN A 11 -7.61 -4.77 10.99
C GLN A 11 -7.62 -5.80 9.85
N LEU A 12 -8.80 -6.20 9.37
CA LEU A 12 -8.95 -7.10 8.21
C LEU A 12 -8.83 -6.38 6.88
N LEU A 13 -8.81 -5.04 6.85
CA LEU A 13 -8.68 -4.31 5.60
C LEU A 13 -7.21 -4.28 5.15
N PRO A 14 -6.96 -4.44 3.84
CA PRO A 14 -5.61 -4.36 3.30
C PRO A 14 -5.03 -2.95 3.49
N PHE A 15 -3.78 -2.90 3.92
CA PHE A 15 -3.02 -1.67 4.06
C PHE A 15 -2.48 -1.22 2.71
N LYS A 16 -2.54 0.09 2.45
CA LYS A 16 -2.02 0.71 1.23
C LYS A 16 -0.79 1.54 1.59
N TYR A 17 0.36 1.18 1.04
CA TYR A 17 1.62 1.89 1.21
C TYR A 17 2.02 2.57 -0.09
N HIS A 18 2.54 3.79 0.04
CA HIS A 18 2.99 4.60 -1.08
C HIS A 18 4.47 4.87 -0.95
N THR A 19 5.24 4.51 -1.98
CA THR A 19 6.68 4.75 -2.00
C THR A 19 7.03 5.48 -3.28
N VAL A 20 7.49 6.72 -3.14
CA VAL A 20 8.06 7.50 -4.24
C VAL A 20 9.56 7.27 -4.25
N HIS A 21 10.12 6.81 -5.36
CA HIS A 21 11.55 6.62 -5.51
C HIS A 21 12.01 7.14 -6.87
N ARG A 22 13.28 7.55 -6.95
CA ARG A 22 13.91 7.88 -8.22
C ARG A 22 14.58 6.62 -8.76
N THR A 23 14.29 6.28 -10.00
CA THR A 23 15.03 5.23 -10.68
C THR A 23 16.41 5.72 -11.07
N MET A 24 17.33 4.80 -11.34
CA MET A 24 18.67 5.12 -11.83
C MET A 24 18.67 5.92 -13.14
N SER A 25 17.58 5.85 -13.91
CA SER A 25 17.35 6.66 -15.11
C SER A 25 16.95 8.12 -14.85
N GLY A 26 16.84 8.54 -13.58
CA GLY A 26 16.39 9.88 -13.20
C GLY A 26 14.87 10.05 -13.14
N GLN A 27 14.09 9.08 -13.65
CA GLN A 27 12.63 9.12 -13.62
C GLN A 27 12.08 8.90 -12.21
N LYS A 28 11.13 9.75 -11.80
CA LYS A 28 10.36 9.57 -10.56
C LYS A 28 9.33 8.46 -10.77
N LYS A 29 9.42 7.40 -9.97
CA LYS A 29 8.42 6.33 -9.92
C LYS A 29 7.69 6.34 -8.59
N VAL A 30 6.40 6.04 -8.64
CA VAL A 30 5.55 5.81 -7.48
C VAL A 30 5.16 4.36 -7.50
N THR A 31 5.45 3.64 -6.42
CA THR A 31 4.93 2.29 -6.22
C THR A 31 3.90 2.32 -5.11
N ILE A 32 2.73 1.77 -5.43
CA ILE A 32 1.63 1.58 -4.50
C ILE A 32 1.64 0.10 -4.14
N TRP A 33 1.93 -0.22 -2.89
CA TRP A 33 1.87 -1.57 -2.38
C TRP A 33 0.57 -1.76 -1.62
N ARG A 34 -0.20 -2.78 -1.97
CA ARG A 34 -1.31 -3.26 -1.17
C ARG A 34 -0.85 -4.52 -0.43
N MET A 35 -0.82 -4.40 0.90
CA MET A 35 -0.36 -5.44 1.80
C MET A 35 -1.52 -5.94 2.66
N TRP A 36 -1.57 -7.24 2.90
CA TRP A 36 -2.52 -7.86 3.82
C TRP A 36 -1.78 -8.92 4.63
N MET A 37 -1.90 -8.87 5.97
CA MET A 37 -1.27 -9.83 6.90
C MET A 37 0.24 -9.99 6.63
N GLY A 38 0.94 -8.87 6.37
CA GLY A 38 2.38 -8.85 6.12
C GLY A 38 2.81 -9.34 4.73
N ARG A 39 1.87 -9.66 3.82
CA ARG A 39 2.18 -10.07 2.45
C ARG A 39 1.65 -9.06 1.44
N VAL A 40 2.45 -8.76 0.42
CA VAL A 40 2.01 -7.98 -0.75
C VAL A 40 1.11 -8.88 -1.59
N PHE A 41 -0.13 -8.44 -1.83
CA PHE A 41 -1.04 -9.14 -2.76
C PHE A 41 -1.27 -8.37 -4.06
N ASN A 42 -0.97 -7.06 -4.07
CA ASN A 42 -1.05 -6.24 -5.27
C ASN A 42 -0.01 -5.11 -5.19
N SER A 43 0.68 -4.84 -6.29
CA SER A 43 1.58 -3.70 -6.43
C SER A 43 1.34 -3.01 -7.76
N GLU A 44 1.21 -1.68 -7.72
CA GLU A 44 1.02 -0.86 -8.91
C GLU A 44 2.21 0.10 -9.02
N GLN A 45 2.75 0.26 -10.23
CA GLN A 45 3.87 1.17 -10.49
C GLN A 45 3.45 2.24 -11.49
N TYR A 46 3.69 3.49 -11.12
CA TYR A 46 3.40 4.66 -11.94
C TYR A 46 4.68 5.44 -12.17
N THR A 47 4.92 5.84 -13.42
CA THR A 47 6.00 6.78 -13.74
C THR A 47 5.40 8.18 -13.71
N VAL A 48 5.96 9.05 -12.87
CA VAL A 48 5.58 10.46 -12.81
C VAL A 48 6.34 11.14 -13.95
N LYS A 49 5.60 11.45 -15.02
CA LYS A 49 6.09 12.29 -16.13
C LYS A 49 6.32 13.72 -15.67
#